data_AF-A0A4P2Q5W4-F1
#
_entry.id   AF-A0A4P2Q5W4-F1
#
_cell.length_a   1.000
_cell.length_b   1.000
_cell.length_c   1.000
_cell.angle_alpha   90.00
_cell.angle_beta   90.00
_cell.angle_gamma   90.00
#
_symmetry.space_group_name_H-M   'P 1'
#
loop_
_entity.id
_entity.type
_entity.pdbx_description
1 polymer ?
#
loop_
_entity_poly.entity_id
_entity_poly.type
_entity_poly.pdbx_seq_one_letter_code
_entity_poly.pdbx_strand_id
1 'polypeptide(L)'
;MLRPASLIPLLALALSLAACETTIEQGCLSGPCGSDAAGQGAAGGDDAPDCSATPDTGSYPCEVYEVLKARCHTCHKPPDQGGILFSLLTFEDTRVAADDGLLRIDEIRDAVETRRMPPLGTTLTADEEQVLLDWLDGCGQPLPEGEGCECNDPAACP
;
A
#
# COMPACT_ATOMS: atom_id res chain seq x y z
N MET A 1 32.10 -60.89 30.88
CA MET A 1 32.99 -60.37 29.82
C MET A 1 32.47 -58.98 29.45
N LEU A 2 32.62 -57.96 30.32
CA LEU A 2 33.67 -56.91 30.36
C LEU A 2 34.06 -56.26 28.99
N ARG A 3 33.85 -54.93 28.92
CA ARG A 3 33.98 -53.95 27.81
C ARG A 3 35.42 -53.74 27.31
N PRO A 4 35.62 -53.07 26.16
CA PRO A 4 36.01 -51.64 26.16
C PRO A 4 35.24 -50.82 25.08
N ALA A 5 34.76 -49.60 25.29
CA ALA A 5 35.39 -48.33 25.69
C ALA A 5 36.32 -47.72 24.61
N SER A 6 35.83 -46.76 23.82
CA SER A 6 36.55 -45.66 23.13
C SER A 6 35.71 -45.12 21.98
N LEU A 7 35.71 -43.86 21.58
CA LEU A 7 36.18 -42.59 22.12
C LEU A 7 35.45 -41.53 21.26
N ILE A 8 34.94 -40.51 21.91
CA ILE A 8 34.26 -39.36 21.30
C ILE A 8 35.32 -38.44 20.67
N PRO A 9 35.12 -37.93 19.43
CA PRO A 9 35.61 -36.62 19.08
C PRO A 9 34.45 -35.61 19.14
N LEU A 10 34.61 -34.64 20.05
CA LEU A 10 33.95 -33.34 19.98
C LEU A 10 34.21 -32.77 18.58
N LEU A 11 33.16 -32.44 17.84
CA LEU A 11 33.26 -31.45 16.77
C LEU A 11 32.30 -30.31 17.08
N ALA A 12 32.92 -29.13 17.19
CA ALA A 12 32.35 -27.90 17.66
C ALA A 12 31.35 -27.29 16.66
N LEU A 13 30.20 -26.89 17.20
CA LEU A 13 29.64 -25.54 17.14
C LEU A 13 29.87 -24.71 15.86
N ALA A 14 28.80 -24.56 15.07
CA ALA A 14 28.52 -23.34 14.31
C ALA A 14 27.01 -23.07 14.38
N LEU A 15 26.58 -22.48 15.50
CA LEU A 15 25.23 -21.93 15.67
C LEU A 15 25.23 -20.55 15.00
N SER A 16 24.77 -20.48 13.75
CA SER A 16 24.55 -19.22 13.04
C SER A 16 23.28 -18.55 13.57
N LEU A 17 23.40 -17.85 14.68
CA LEU A 17 22.44 -16.83 15.08
C LEU A 17 22.60 -15.64 14.13
N ALA A 18 21.70 -15.54 13.14
CA ALA A 18 21.40 -14.26 12.51
C ALA A 18 20.75 -13.38 13.58
N ALA A 19 21.58 -12.62 14.28
CA ALA A 19 21.13 -11.53 15.14
C ALA A 19 20.60 -10.41 14.24
N CYS A 20 19.35 -9.99 14.43
CA CYS A 20 18.92 -8.68 14.01
C CYS A 20 19.81 -7.66 14.74
N GLU A 21 20.66 -6.93 14.02
CA GLU A 21 21.34 -5.76 14.54
C GLU A 21 20.30 -4.65 14.73
N THR A 22 19.62 -4.62 15.87
CA THR A 22 18.96 -3.40 16.33
C THR A 22 20.05 -2.52 16.94
N THR A 23 20.50 -1.53 16.18
CA THR A 23 21.25 -0.40 16.74
C THR A 23 20.29 0.31 17.69
N ILE A 24 20.37 -0.02 18.99
CA ILE A 24 19.82 0.81 20.04
C ILE A 24 20.95 1.72 20.47
N GLU A 25 20.92 2.96 19.98
CA GLU A 25 21.83 4.00 20.43
C GLU A 25 21.76 4.10 21.96
N GLN A 26 22.87 3.81 22.64
CA GLN A 26 23.06 3.95 24.08
C GLN A 26 23.21 5.43 24.47
N GLY A 27 22.34 6.28 23.95
CA GLY A 27 22.44 7.74 24.08
C GLY A 27 21.79 8.34 25.31
N CYS A 28 21.12 7.58 26.18
CA CYS A 28 20.26 8.18 27.22
C CYS A 28 20.16 7.43 28.58
N LEU A 29 21.17 6.66 29.01
CA LEU A 29 21.07 5.96 30.31
C LEU A 29 22.12 6.27 31.38
N SER A 30 23.09 7.17 31.15
CA SER A 30 24.11 7.43 32.18
C SER A 30 24.84 8.78 32.12
N GLY A 31 24.12 9.90 32.06
CA GLY A 31 24.74 11.22 32.31
C GLY A 31 23.80 12.41 32.06
N PRO A 32 23.99 13.56 32.73
CA PRO A 32 23.14 14.73 32.57
C PRO A 32 23.33 15.34 31.17
N CYS A 33 22.22 15.67 30.52
CA CYS A 33 22.17 16.27 29.20
C CYS A 33 23.04 17.53 29.15
N GLY A 34 24.19 17.41 28.48
CA GLY A 34 25.02 18.55 28.11
C GLY A 34 24.41 19.25 26.91
N SER A 35 24.02 20.51 27.10
CA SER A 35 23.87 21.49 26.04
C SER A 35 25.07 21.41 25.09
N ASP A 36 24.82 21.60 23.79
CA ASP A 36 25.79 21.55 22.69
C ASP A 36 25.88 20.21 21.95
N ALA A 37 24.72 19.70 21.54
CA ALA A 37 24.58 19.12 20.21
C ALA A 37 23.32 19.72 19.60
N ALA A 38 23.49 20.45 18.51
CA ALA A 38 22.39 20.82 17.61
C ALA A 38 21.84 19.52 17.02
N GLY A 39 21.00 18.84 17.77
CA GLY A 39 20.08 17.85 17.24
C GLY A 39 19.13 18.62 16.36
N GLN A 40 19.31 18.50 15.05
CA GLN A 40 18.19 18.55 14.14
C GLN A 40 17.20 17.51 14.67
N GLY A 41 16.23 18.00 15.45
CA GLY A 41 15.01 17.25 15.68
C GLY A 41 14.47 16.98 14.30
N ALA A 42 14.47 15.71 13.91
CA ALA A 42 13.66 15.25 12.82
C ALA A 42 12.23 15.73 13.13
N ALA A 43 11.82 16.79 12.46
CA ALA A 43 10.42 16.92 12.12
C ALA A 43 10.07 15.58 11.50
N GLY A 44 9.06 14.90 12.05
CA GLY A 44 8.42 13.81 11.33
C GLY A 44 7.98 14.43 10.01
N GLY A 45 8.78 14.21 8.98
CA GLY A 45 8.39 14.53 7.63
C GLY A 45 7.25 13.59 7.35
N ASP A 46 6.09 14.15 7.10
CA ASP A 46 5.07 13.48 6.32
C ASP A 46 5.75 13.17 4.98
N ASP A 47 6.43 12.02 4.88
CA ASP A 47 7.04 11.47 3.66
C ASP A 47 5.92 10.99 2.72
N ALA A 48 4.89 11.83 2.55
CA ALA A 48 3.89 11.62 1.53
C ALA A 48 4.61 11.62 0.18
N PRO A 49 4.39 10.60 -0.67
CA PRO A 49 5.06 10.52 -1.96
C PRO A 49 4.73 11.76 -2.80
N ASP A 50 5.74 12.34 -3.45
CA ASP A 50 5.53 13.43 -4.42
C ASP A 50 4.89 12.85 -5.68
N CYS A 51 3.58 12.99 -5.77
CA CYS A 51 2.77 12.47 -6.87
C CYS A 51 2.62 13.44 -8.06
N SER A 52 3.32 14.58 -8.06
CA SER A 52 3.19 15.63 -9.08
C SER A 52 3.56 15.18 -10.51
N ALA A 53 4.30 14.07 -10.65
CA ALA A 53 4.68 13.50 -11.94
C ALA A 53 3.68 12.46 -12.48
N THR A 54 2.61 12.16 -11.74
CA THR A 54 1.65 11.13 -12.15
C THR A 54 0.78 11.62 -13.30
N PRO A 55 0.66 10.88 -14.41
CA PRO A 55 -0.22 11.27 -15.51
C PRO A 55 -1.70 11.29 -15.10
N ASP A 56 -2.46 12.23 -15.68
CA ASP A 56 -3.92 12.32 -15.52
C ASP A 56 -4.69 11.31 -16.40
N THR A 57 -4.01 10.65 -17.35
CA THR A 57 -4.61 9.72 -18.31
C THR A 57 -3.79 8.45 -18.43
N GLY A 58 -4.41 7.36 -18.87
CA GLY A 58 -3.79 6.07 -19.11
C GLY A 58 -4.72 4.95 -18.68
N SER A 59 -4.18 3.76 -18.43
CA SER A 59 -5.02 2.62 -18.06
C SER A 59 -4.68 2.02 -16.71
N TYR A 60 -5.68 1.47 -16.02
CA TYR A 60 -5.43 0.74 -14.77
C TYR A 60 -4.49 -0.47 -15.00
N PRO A 61 -3.52 -0.69 -14.09
CA PRO A 61 -2.87 -1.99 -13.96
C PRO A 61 -3.91 -3.10 -13.76
N CYS A 62 -3.65 -4.26 -14.34
CA CYS A 62 -4.63 -5.34 -14.40
C CYS A 62 -5.04 -5.86 -13.02
N GLU A 63 -4.10 -6.04 -12.09
CA GLU A 63 -4.40 -6.45 -10.73
C GLU A 63 -5.30 -5.44 -9.99
N VAL A 64 -5.05 -4.14 -10.18
CA VAL A 64 -5.85 -3.07 -9.58
C VAL A 64 -7.27 -3.11 -10.14
N TYR A 65 -7.39 -3.19 -11.46
CA TYR A 65 -8.70 -3.21 -12.12
C TYR A 65 -9.56 -4.41 -11.69
N GLU A 66 -8.96 -5.58 -11.54
CA GLU A 66 -9.69 -6.78 -11.09
C GLU A 66 -10.23 -6.62 -9.65
N VAL A 67 -9.48 -5.98 -8.75
CA VAL A 67 -9.99 -5.67 -7.40
C VAL A 67 -11.12 -4.65 -7.46
N LEU A 68 -10.94 -3.55 -8.21
CA LEU A 68 -11.99 -2.53 -8.36
C LEU A 68 -13.27 -3.11 -8.97
N LYS A 69 -13.14 -4.00 -9.96
CA LYS A 69 -14.26 -4.70 -10.58
C LYS A 69 -14.98 -5.62 -9.62
N ALA A 70 -14.25 -6.41 -8.85
CA ALA A 70 -14.84 -7.35 -7.90
C ALA A 70 -15.51 -6.65 -6.70
N ARG A 71 -15.00 -5.49 -6.27
CA ARG A 71 -15.33 -4.89 -4.97
C ARG A 71 -16.00 -3.52 -5.04
N CYS A 72 -15.68 -2.72 -6.04
CA CYS A 72 -16.06 -1.31 -6.11
C CYS A 72 -17.12 -1.03 -7.20
N HIS A 73 -16.96 -1.61 -8.40
CA HIS A 73 -17.81 -1.30 -9.56
C HIS A 73 -19.28 -1.67 -9.41
N THR A 74 -19.65 -2.53 -8.46
CA THR A 74 -21.07 -2.79 -8.17
C THR A 74 -21.83 -1.51 -7.80
N CYS A 75 -21.16 -0.59 -7.10
CA CYS A 75 -21.72 0.69 -6.68
C CYS A 75 -21.13 1.88 -7.48
N HIS A 76 -19.87 1.77 -7.91
CA HIS A 76 -19.14 2.84 -8.61
C HIS A 76 -19.11 2.62 -10.14
N LYS A 77 -20.27 2.40 -10.76
CA LYS A 77 -20.43 2.33 -12.22
C LYS A 77 -21.65 3.13 -12.70
N PRO A 78 -21.65 3.65 -13.94
CA PRO A 78 -22.82 4.28 -14.54
C PRO A 78 -23.96 3.28 -14.88
N PRO A 79 -25.24 3.71 -14.87
CA PRO A 79 -25.71 4.91 -14.17
C PRO A 79 -25.45 4.72 -12.68
N ASP A 80 -24.85 5.72 -12.05
CA ASP A 80 -24.57 5.66 -10.64
C ASP A 80 -25.89 5.51 -9.86
N GLN A 81 -25.85 4.86 -8.69
CA GLN A 81 -27.06 4.52 -7.94
C GLN A 81 -27.71 5.78 -7.31
N GLY A 82 -28.25 6.67 -8.14
CA GLY A 82 -29.02 7.85 -7.74
C GLY A 82 -28.34 9.21 -7.92
N GLY A 83 -27.28 9.37 -8.72
CA GLY A 83 -26.59 10.65 -8.90
C GLY A 83 -25.65 11.05 -7.74
N ILE A 84 -25.40 10.13 -6.79
CA ILE A 84 -24.63 10.37 -5.56
C ILE A 84 -23.22 9.79 -5.65
N LEU A 85 -22.97 8.81 -6.52
CA LEU A 85 -21.71 8.09 -6.58
C LEU A 85 -20.95 8.45 -7.86
N PHE A 86 -19.63 8.47 -7.78
CA PHE A 86 -18.78 8.62 -8.95
C PHE A 86 -18.45 7.27 -9.58
N SER A 87 -18.21 7.29 -10.89
CA SER A 87 -17.67 6.15 -11.64
C SER A 87 -16.25 5.85 -11.20
N LEU A 88 -15.85 4.58 -11.24
CA LEU A 88 -14.46 4.11 -11.13
C LEU A 88 -14.09 3.17 -12.29
N LEU A 89 -14.80 3.27 -13.42
CA LEU A 89 -14.63 2.36 -14.55
C LEU A 89 -13.36 2.63 -15.35
N THR A 90 -12.92 3.89 -15.40
CA THR A 90 -11.72 4.33 -16.14
C THR A 90 -10.68 4.87 -15.18
N PHE A 91 -9.40 4.86 -15.56
CA PHE A 91 -8.34 5.45 -14.77
C PHE A 91 -8.56 6.95 -14.51
N GLU A 92 -9.01 7.68 -15.53
CA GLU A 92 -9.32 9.10 -15.49
C GLU A 92 -10.35 9.42 -14.41
N ASP A 93 -11.26 8.49 -14.11
CA ASP A 93 -12.26 8.68 -13.06
C ASP A 93 -11.62 8.95 -11.69
N THR A 94 -10.41 8.44 -11.41
CA THR A 94 -9.66 8.67 -10.15
C THR A 94 -8.94 10.02 -10.12
N ARG A 95 -8.77 10.64 -11.29
CA ARG A 95 -8.03 11.90 -11.48
C ARG A 95 -8.95 13.11 -11.45
N VAL A 96 -10.25 12.90 -11.33
CA VAL A 96 -11.23 13.98 -11.15
C VAL A 96 -11.19 14.50 -9.72
N ALA A 97 -11.14 15.82 -9.57
CA ALA A 97 -11.31 16.49 -8.29
C ALA A 97 -12.79 16.48 -7.86
N ALA A 98 -13.04 16.21 -6.58
CA ALA A 98 -14.33 16.41 -5.93
C ALA A 98 -14.58 17.90 -5.64
N ASP A 99 -15.78 18.23 -5.14
CA ASP A 99 -16.20 19.61 -4.87
C ASP A 99 -15.34 20.30 -3.78
N ASP A 100 -14.71 19.53 -2.91
CA ASP A 100 -13.78 20.01 -1.87
C ASP A 100 -12.34 20.19 -2.38
N GLY A 101 -12.08 19.87 -3.64
CA GLY A 101 -10.78 20.00 -4.30
C GLY A 101 -9.84 18.80 -4.11
N LEU A 102 -10.25 17.75 -3.38
CA LEU A 102 -9.46 16.52 -3.28
C LEU A 102 -9.60 15.70 -4.56
N LEU A 103 -8.52 15.03 -4.98
CA LEU A 103 -8.62 14.06 -6.07
C LEU A 103 -9.31 12.80 -5.54
N ARG A 104 -10.15 12.19 -6.38
CA ARG A 104 -10.81 10.92 -6.02
C ARG A 104 -9.82 9.83 -5.64
N ILE A 105 -8.62 9.82 -6.19
CA ILE A 105 -7.57 8.86 -5.78
C ILE A 105 -7.22 8.98 -4.29
N ASP A 106 -7.24 10.19 -3.72
CA ASP A 106 -7.02 10.42 -2.29
C ASP A 106 -8.23 9.93 -1.47
N GLU A 107 -9.45 10.12 -1.97
CA GLU A 107 -10.66 9.58 -1.35
C GLU A 107 -10.69 8.04 -1.37
N ILE A 108 -10.22 7.42 -2.44
CA ILE A 108 -10.07 5.97 -2.56
C ILE A 108 -9.07 5.47 -1.52
N ARG A 109 -7.92 6.13 -1.39
CA ARG A 109 -6.92 5.81 -0.37
C ARG A 109 -7.53 5.84 1.03
N ASP A 110 -8.14 6.95 1.42
CA ASP A 110 -8.77 7.06 2.75
C ASP A 110 -9.83 5.96 2.95
N ALA A 111 -10.62 5.65 1.92
CA ALA A 111 -11.65 4.62 2.00
C ALA A 111 -11.08 3.20 2.20
N VAL A 112 -9.95 2.89 1.56
CA VAL A 112 -9.24 1.60 1.71
C VAL A 112 -8.56 1.52 3.07
N GLU A 113 -7.78 2.53 3.45
CA GLU A 113 -7.03 2.58 4.72
C GLU A 113 -7.97 2.52 5.94
N THR A 114 -9.11 3.20 5.87
CA THR A 114 -10.12 3.19 6.95
C THR A 114 -11.10 2.01 6.85
N ARG A 115 -11.00 1.17 5.82
CA ARG A 115 -11.93 0.08 5.49
C ARG A 115 -13.39 0.49 5.48
N ARG A 116 -13.65 1.74 5.08
CA ARG A 116 -14.99 2.32 4.97
C ARG A 116 -15.68 1.87 3.68
N MET A 117 -14.88 1.49 2.67
CA MET A 117 -15.36 0.85 1.45
C MET A 117 -14.68 -0.52 1.24
N PRO A 118 -15.40 -1.49 0.64
CA PRO A 118 -16.83 -1.44 0.34
C PRO A 118 -17.69 -1.49 1.62
N PRO A 119 -18.99 -1.08 1.57
CA PRO A 119 -19.86 -1.09 2.74
C PRO A 119 -20.03 -2.50 3.33
N LEU A 120 -20.45 -2.55 4.60
CA LEU A 120 -20.54 -3.78 5.40
C LEU A 120 -21.20 -4.94 4.64
N GLY A 121 -20.48 -6.06 4.52
CA GLY A 121 -20.92 -7.28 3.83
C GLY A 121 -20.06 -7.69 2.64
N THR A 122 -19.28 -6.75 2.07
CA THR A 122 -18.36 -7.01 0.94
C THR A 122 -16.97 -6.44 1.22
N THR A 123 -16.35 -6.83 2.33
CA THR A 123 -15.02 -6.35 2.73
C THR A 123 -13.93 -6.82 1.77
N LEU A 124 -12.89 -6.00 1.59
CA LEU A 124 -11.64 -6.42 0.98
C LEU A 124 -11.02 -7.57 1.79
N THR A 125 -10.42 -8.53 1.09
CA THR A 125 -9.44 -9.44 1.68
C THR A 125 -8.12 -8.69 1.92
N ALA A 126 -7.24 -9.24 2.76
CA ALA A 126 -5.94 -8.63 3.01
C ALA A 126 -5.10 -8.49 1.73
N ASP A 127 -5.17 -9.46 0.83
CA ASP A 127 -4.43 -9.42 -0.44
C ASP A 127 -5.00 -8.36 -1.39
N GLU A 128 -6.33 -8.23 -1.49
CA GLU A 128 -6.98 -7.18 -2.29
C GLU A 128 -6.69 -5.77 -1.74
N GLU A 129 -6.71 -5.62 -0.42
CA GLU A 129 -6.35 -4.37 0.26
C GLU A 129 -4.89 -3.99 -0.06
N GLN A 130 -3.96 -4.95 0.03
CA GLN A 130 -2.55 -4.71 -0.28
C GLN A 130 -2.34 -4.31 -1.74
N VAL A 131 -3.01 -4.95 -2.70
CA VAL A 131 -2.92 -4.58 -4.13
C VAL A 131 -3.30 -3.11 -4.35
N LEU A 132 -4.38 -2.64 -3.70
CA LEU A 132 -4.80 -1.25 -3.82
C LEU A 132 -3.81 -0.30 -3.13
N LEU A 133 -3.36 -0.63 -1.92
CA LEU A 133 -2.42 0.23 -1.19
C LEU A 133 -1.06 0.33 -1.88
N ASP A 134 -0.51 -0.77 -2.39
CA ASP A 134 0.74 -0.77 -3.15
C ASP A 134 0.66 0.14 -4.38
N TRP A 135 -0.46 0.07 -5.11
CA TRP A 135 -0.71 0.93 -6.26
C TRP A 135 -0.83 2.40 -5.84
N LEU A 136 -1.63 2.68 -4.81
CA LEU A 136 -1.82 4.04 -4.30
C LEU A 136 -0.52 4.64 -3.78
N ASP A 137 0.32 3.87 -3.09
CA ASP A 137 1.63 4.30 -2.57
C ASP A 137 2.61 4.64 -3.69
N GLY A 138 2.44 4.01 -4.86
CA GLY A 138 3.05 4.41 -6.13
C GLY A 138 2.38 5.60 -6.81
N CYS A 139 1.61 6.43 -6.08
CA CYS A 139 0.79 7.52 -6.61
C CYS A 139 -0.32 7.09 -7.60
N GLY A 140 -0.62 5.80 -7.62
CA GLY A 140 -1.52 5.19 -8.58
C GLY A 140 -1.04 5.32 -10.02
N GLN A 141 0.23 5.05 -10.32
CA GLN A 141 0.73 5.14 -11.71
C GLN A 141 -0.19 4.34 -12.68
N PRO A 142 -0.57 4.93 -13.82
CA PRO A 142 -1.23 4.20 -14.88
C PRO A 142 -0.22 3.39 -15.69
N LEU A 143 -0.73 2.42 -16.44
CA LEU A 143 -0.08 1.90 -17.63
C LEU A 143 -0.35 2.85 -18.82
N PRO A 144 0.46 2.77 -19.89
CA PRO A 144 0.11 3.46 -21.14
C PRO A 144 -1.31 3.12 -21.58
N GLU A 145 -1.99 4.10 -22.17
CA GLU A 145 -3.35 3.96 -22.70
C GLU A 145 -3.51 2.68 -23.53
N GLY A 146 -4.49 1.84 -23.17
CA GLY A 146 -4.78 0.59 -23.85
C GLY A 146 -3.88 -0.60 -23.50
N GLU A 147 -2.91 -0.44 -22.61
CA GLU A 147 -2.09 -1.54 -22.07
C GLU A 147 -2.64 -2.13 -20.76
N GLY A 148 -3.66 -1.50 -20.18
CA GLY A 148 -4.36 -2.00 -18.98
C GLY A 148 -5.46 -3.01 -19.25
N CYS A 149 -6.11 -3.46 -18.17
CA CYS A 149 -7.26 -4.37 -18.24
C CYS A 149 -8.60 -3.65 -18.04
N GLU A 150 -8.57 -2.32 -17.96
CA GLU A 150 -9.80 -1.55 -17.87
C GLU A 150 -10.65 -1.70 -19.12
N CYS A 151 -11.93 -1.49 -18.95
CA CYS A 151 -12.88 -1.72 -20.01
C CYS A 151 -12.98 -0.46 -20.90
N ASN A 152 -12.41 -0.57 -22.10
CA ASN A 152 -12.32 0.53 -23.09
C ASN A 152 -13.67 0.92 -23.73
N ASP A 153 -14.75 0.20 -23.41
CA ASP A 153 -16.11 0.54 -23.84
C ASP A 153 -17.05 0.50 -22.62
N PRO A 154 -17.35 1.65 -22.00
CA PRO A 154 -18.24 1.76 -20.84
C PRO A 154 -19.60 1.07 -21.02
N ALA A 155 -20.12 0.99 -22.26
CA ALA A 155 -21.39 0.33 -22.55
C ALA A 155 -21.27 -1.20 -22.63
N ALA A 156 -20.05 -1.73 -22.76
CA ALA A 156 -19.75 -3.16 -22.80
C ALA A 156 -19.14 -3.69 -21.49
N CYS A 157 -18.92 -2.82 -20.49
CA CYS A 157 -18.39 -3.22 -19.19
C CYS A 157 -19.48 -3.89 -18.33
N PRO A 158 -19.26 -5.12 -17.83
CA PRO A 158 -20.24 -5.85 -17.02
C PRO A 158 -20.58 -5.17 -15.68
#